data_AF-A0A1F8RQ11-F1
#
_entry.id   AF-A0A1F8RQ11-F1
#
_cell.length_a   1.000
_cell.length_b   1.000
_cell.length_c   1.000
_cell.angle_alpha   90.00
_cell.angle_beta   90.00
_cell.angle_gamma   90.00
#
_symmetry.space_group_name_H-M   'P 1'
#
loop_
_entity.id
_entity.type
_entity.pdbx_description
1 polymer ?
#
loop_
_entity_poly.entity_id
_entity_poly.type
_entity_poly.pdbx_seq_one_letter_code
_entity_poly.pdbx_strand_id
1 'polypeptide(L)'
;MTQFVGIPFSFLFAKMAKRLGTKRSIMLGLGWYTLIAIAGYFISQAWHFWVLAFAVGMVQGGTQALSRSLFGVMAPRARSAEFFGFYDVSSKFAGIAGPALFGLVGQLMGSSRLSIVSLIIFFIGGVLILSRVREAEGIRVADEENRLAAAT
;
A
#
# COMPACT_ATOMS: atom_id res chain seq x y z
N MET A 1 -8.26 -17.13 4.42
CA MET A 1 -6.83 -17.47 4.23
C MET A 1 -5.91 -16.26 4.34
N THR A 2 -6.09 -15.22 3.53
CA THR A 2 -5.16 -14.06 3.47
C THR A 2 -4.94 -13.36 4.81
N GLN A 3 -5.96 -13.22 5.65
CA GLN A 3 -5.82 -12.60 6.99
C GLN A 3 -5.05 -13.48 7.98
N PHE A 4 -5.29 -14.80 7.96
CA PHE A 4 -4.56 -15.76 8.79
C PHE A 4 -3.07 -15.80 8.44
N VAL A 5 -2.74 -15.70 7.16
CA VAL A 5 -1.35 -15.55 6.68
C VAL A 5 -0.84 -14.15 7.00
N GLY A 6 -1.67 -13.12 6.83
CA GLY A 6 -1.28 -11.73 6.99
C GLY A 6 -0.81 -11.38 8.41
N ILE A 7 -1.45 -11.91 9.45
CA ILE A 7 -1.08 -11.60 10.84
C ILE A 7 0.40 -11.94 11.15
N PRO A 8 0.87 -13.19 11.04
CA PRO A 8 2.25 -13.54 11.37
C PRO A 8 3.26 -12.83 10.46
N PHE A 9 2.95 -12.72 9.16
CA PHE A 9 3.84 -12.06 8.22
C PHE A 9 3.90 -10.55 8.39
N SER A 10 2.84 -9.91 8.93
CA SER A 10 2.87 -8.48 9.26
C SER A 10 3.93 -8.16 10.31
N PHE A 11 4.12 -9.03 11.30
CA PHE A 11 5.21 -8.87 12.28
C PHE A 11 6.59 -9.05 11.65
N LEU A 12 6.75 -10.03 10.75
CA LEU A 12 8.00 -10.24 10.01
C LEU A 12 8.32 -9.04 9.12
N PHE A 13 7.33 -8.53 8.40
CA PHE A 13 7.45 -7.37 7.51
C PHE A 13 7.75 -6.10 8.30
N ALA A 14 7.14 -5.92 9.48
CA ALA A 14 7.45 -4.82 10.40
C ALA A 14 8.90 -4.91 10.93
N LYS A 15 9.39 -6.11 11.26
CA LYS A 15 10.80 -6.32 11.66
C LYS A 15 11.77 -5.97 10.52
N MET A 16 11.40 -6.33 9.28
CA MET A 16 12.16 -5.96 8.09
C MET A 16 12.19 -4.44 7.88
N ALA A 17 11.06 -3.75 8.09
CA ALA A 17 10.96 -2.30 7.99
C ALA A 17 11.85 -1.56 9.00
N LYS A 18 12.05 -2.11 10.20
CA LYS A 18 13.01 -1.54 11.18
C LYS A 18 14.45 -1.53 10.68
N ARG A 19 14.84 -2.45 9.77
CA ARG A 19 16.21 -2.54 9.22
C ARG A 19 16.37 -1.76 7.92
N LEU A 20 15.39 -1.83 7.03
CA LEU A 20 15.47 -1.24 5.68
C LEU A 20 14.90 0.19 5.60
N GLY A 21 14.11 0.60 6.59
CA GLY A 21 13.32 1.83 6.57
C GLY A 21 11.91 1.62 6.02
N THR A 22 10.94 2.34 6.59
CA THR A 22 9.50 2.18 6.32
C THR A 22 9.15 2.35 4.84
N LYS A 23 9.63 3.43 4.18
CA LYS A 23 9.37 3.67 2.75
C LYS A 23 9.91 2.58 1.86
N ARG A 24 11.16 2.13 2.09
CA ARG A 24 11.76 1.07 1.28
C ARG A 24 10.98 -0.24 1.43
N SER A 25 10.50 -0.57 2.63
CA SER A 25 9.64 -1.73 2.83
C SER A 25 8.29 -1.62 2.13
N ILE A 26 7.66 -0.44 2.10
CA ILE A 26 6.44 -0.23 1.31
C ILE A 26 6.73 -0.41 -0.19
N MET A 27 7.84 0.14 -0.70
CA MET A 27 8.24 -0.05 -2.10
C MET A 27 8.49 -1.52 -2.44
N LEU A 28 9.12 -2.29 -1.54
CA LEU A 28 9.28 -3.74 -1.70
C LEU A 28 7.93 -4.46 -1.73
N GLY A 29 6.98 -4.07 -0.87
CA GLY A 29 5.62 -4.61 -0.88
C GLY A 29 4.90 -4.34 -2.20
N LEU A 30 5.00 -3.11 -2.72
CA LEU A 30 4.46 -2.74 -4.04
C LEU A 30 5.12 -3.54 -5.17
N GLY A 31 6.44 -3.72 -5.15
CA GLY A 31 7.16 -4.56 -6.10
C GLY A 31 6.70 -6.03 -6.04
N TRP A 32 6.48 -6.55 -4.83
CA TRP A 32 5.93 -7.90 -4.64
C TRP A 32 4.52 -8.02 -5.21
N TYR A 33 3.67 -7.01 -5.02
CA TYR A 33 2.35 -6.95 -5.65
C TYR A 33 2.41 -6.89 -7.18
N THR A 34 3.37 -6.16 -7.75
CA THR A 34 3.61 -6.17 -9.19
C THR A 34 3.96 -7.58 -9.69
N LEU A 35 4.84 -8.30 -8.99
CA LEU A 35 5.18 -9.69 -9.34
C LEU A 35 3.98 -10.62 -9.25
N ILE A 36 3.16 -10.48 -8.20
CA ILE A 36 1.91 -11.25 -8.04
C ILE A 36 0.95 -10.95 -9.19
N ALA A 37 0.79 -9.69 -9.58
CA ALA A 37 -0.08 -9.31 -10.69
C ALA A 37 0.42 -9.90 -12.01
N ILE A 38 1.72 -9.85 -12.28
CA ILE A 38 2.31 -10.52 -13.47
C ILE A 38 2.04 -12.03 -13.43
N ALA A 39 2.27 -12.70 -12.31
CA ALA A 39 1.99 -14.13 -12.16
C ALA A 39 0.48 -14.45 -12.26
N GLY A 40 -0.38 -13.54 -11.80
CA GLY A 40 -1.84 -13.62 -11.91
C GLY A 40 -2.32 -13.71 -13.36
N TYR A 41 -1.61 -13.09 -14.30
CA TYR A 41 -1.88 -13.23 -15.73
C TYR A 41 -1.78 -14.70 -16.20
N PHE A 42 -0.89 -15.50 -15.61
CA PHE A 42 -0.64 -16.89 -16.00
C PHE A 42 -1.45 -17.93 -15.21
N ILE A 43 -2.50 -17.50 -14.47
CA ILE A 43 -3.40 -18.44 -13.81
C ILE A 43 -4.10 -19.31 -14.87
N SER A 44 -3.99 -20.63 -14.67
CA SER A 44 -4.64 -21.67 -15.48
C SER A 44 -5.28 -22.76 -14.61
N GLN A 45 -4.71 -23.03 -13.43
CA GLN A 45 -5.16 -24.04 -12.48
C GLN A 45 -5.69 -23.39 -11.20
N ALA A 46 -6.65 -24.04 -10.53
CA ALA A 46 -7.21 -23.54 -9.27
C ALA A 46 -6.16 -23.37 -8.16
N TRP A 47 -5.12 -24.21 -8.12
CA TRP A 47 -4.06 -24.11 -7.11
C TRP A 47 -3.16 -22.87 -7.31
N HIS A 48 -3.02 -22.34 -8.53
CA HIS A 48 -2.29 -21.09 -8.77
C HIS A 48 -2.92 -19.92 -8.00
N PHE A 49 -4.25 -19.89 -7.93
CA PHE A 49 -4.98 -18.87 -7.19
C PHE A 49 -4.67 -18.93 -5.69
N TRP A 50 -4.64 -20.13 -5.09
CA TRP A 50 -4.34 -20.30 -3.68
C TRP A 50 -2.90 -19.88 -3.34
N VAL A 51 -1.93 -20.20 -4.21
CA VAL A 51 -0.54 -19.77 -4.04
C VAL A 51 -0.41 -18.24 -4.11
N LEU A 52 -1.07 -17.60 -5.08
CA LEU A 52 -1.05 -16.15 -5.21
C LEU A 52 -1.78 -15.46 -4.06
N ALA A 53 -2.90 -15.99 -3.59
CA ALA A 53 -3.60 -15.47 -2.43
C ALA A 53 -2.76 -15.60 -1.15
N PHE A 54 -1.99 -16.68 -0.99
CA PHE A 54 -1.01 -16.79 0.09
C PHE A 54 0.08 -15.70 -0.05
N ALA A 55 0.62 -15.51 -1.26
CA ALA A 55 1.63 -14.50 -1.54
C ALA A 55 1.16 -13.06 -1.28
N VAL A 56 -0.10 -12.75 -1.61
CA VAL A 56 -0.77 -11.49 -1.25
C VAL A 56 -0.83 -11.35 0.28
N GLY A 57 -1.31 -12.39 0.96
CA GLY A 57 -1.44 -12.40 2.42
C GLY A 57 -0.14 -12.04 3.13
N MET A 58 1.01 -12.55 2.66
CA MET A 58 2.32 -12.29 3.26
C MET A 58 2.68 -10.79 3.35
N VAL A 59 2.32 -9.98 2.35
CA VAL A 59 2.72 -8.56 2.30
C VAL A 59 1.58 -7.61 2.64
N GLN A 60 0.33 -8.08 2.61
CA GLN A 60 -0.85 -7.22 2.66
C GLN A 60 -0.98 -6.46 3.98
N GLY A 61 -0.95 -7.15 5.11
CA GLY A 61 -1.06 -6.48 6.41
C GLY A 61 0.14 -5.58 6.71
N GLY A 62 1.35 -6.05 6.38
CA GLY A 62 2.59 -5.30 6.61
C GLY A 62 2.65 -3.99 5.82
N THR A 63 2.38 -4.03 4.52
CA THR A 63 2.43 -2.84 3.66
C THR A 63 1.38 -1.81 4.07
N GLN A 64 0.16 -2.24 4.40
CA GLN A 64 -0.91 -1.34 4.83
C GLN A 64 -0.59 -0.68 6.19
N ALA A 65 -0.10 -1.45 7.16
CA ALA A 65 0.29 -0.91 8.47
C ALA A 65 1.45 0.09 8.35
N LEU A 66 2.47 -0.21 7.55
CA LEU A 66 3.61 0.68 7.32
C LEU A 66 3.20 1.97 6.60
N SER A 67 2.31 1.89 5.60
CA SER A 67 1.80 3.08 4.90
C SER A 67 1.11 4.04 5.87
N ARG A 68 0.21 3.51 6.72
CA ARG A 68 -0.48 4.31 7.74
C ARG A 68 0.49 4.88 8.77
N SER A 69 1.48 4.09 9.20
CA SER A 69 2.50 4.54 10.16
C SER A 69 3.40 5.63 9.57
N LEU A 70 3.82 5.51 8.31
CA LEU A 70 4.64 6.50 7.62
C LEU A 70 3.88 7.82 7.48
N PHE A 71 2.59 7.75 7.09
CA PHE A 71 1.74 8.92 7.03
C PHE A 71 1.58 9.59 8.41
N GLY A 72 1.36 8.78 9.45
CA GLY A 72 1.19 9.28 10.82
C GLY A 72 2.39 10.04 11.37
N VAL A 73 3.62 9.64 11.04
CA VAL A 73 4.82 10.38 11.49
C VAL A 73 5.07 11.67 10.71
N MET A 74 4.46 11.83 9.54
CA MET A 74 4.51 13.08 8.75
C MET A 74 3.33 14.01 9.02
N ALA A 75 2.36 13.60 9.85
CA ALA A 75 1.21 14.40 10.22
C ALA A 75 1.48 15.16 11.53
N PRO A 76 1.32 16.49 11.58
CA PRO A 76 1.39 17.25 12.83
C PRO A 76 0.36 16.72 13.84
N ARG A 77 0.75 16.60 15.12
CA ARG A 77 -0.12 16.13 16.20
C ARG A 77 -1.29 17.07 16.45
N ALA A 78 -1.04 18.38 16.36
CA ALA A 78 -2.09 19.40 16.53
C ALA A 78 -3.20 19.30 15.47
N ARG A 79 -2.88 18.81 14.27
CA ARG A 79 -3.81 18.65 13.14
C ARG A 79 -3.99 17.19 12.71
N SER A 80 -3.67 16.23 13.58
CA SER A 80 -3.68 14.82 13.20
C SER A 80 -5.06 14.35 12.75
N ALA A 81 -6.13 14.86 13.35
CA ALA A 81 -7.51 14.54 12.96
C ALA A 81 -7.84 14.98 11.53
N GLU A 82 -7.37 16.15 11.11
CA GLU A 82 -7.57 16.67 9.75
C GLU A 82 -6.81 15.83 8.73
N PHE A 83 -5.52 15.57 8.99
CA PHE A 83 -4.67 14.73 8.12
C PHE A 83 -5.21 13.30 7.98
N PHE A 84 -5.59 12.66 9.09
CA PHE A 84 -6.19 11.32 9.04
C PHE A 84 -7.60 11.32 8.44
N GLY A 85 -8.34 12.43 8.53
CA GLY A 85 -9.60 12.62 7.82
C GLY A 85 -9.40 12.54 6.31
N PHE A 86 -8.42 13.28 5.77
CA PHE A 86 -8.06 13.19 4.35
C PHE A 86 -7.58 11.78 3.97
N TYR A 87 -6.72 11.17 4.78
CA TYR A 87 -6.23 9.81 4.54
C TYR A 87 -7.38 8.78 4.45
N ASP A 88 -8.35 8.85 5.36
CA ASP A 88 -9.49 7.93 5.39
C ASP A 88 -10.40 8.12 4.17
N VAL A 89 -10.71 9.37 3.82
CA VAL A 89 -11.49 9.70 2.61
C VAL A 89 -10.78 9.19 1.36
N SER A 90 -9.49 9.50 1.18
CA SER A 90 -8.70 9.00 0.04
C SER A 90 -8.66 7.47 -0.01
N SER A 91 -8.54 6.80 1.14
CA SER A 91 -8.52 5.34 1.22
C SER A 91 -9.87 4.72 0.80
N LYS A 92 -10.99 5.33 1.21
CA LYS A 92 -12.34 4.91 0.79
C LYS A 92 -12.55 5.09 -0.71
N PHE A 93 -12.13 6.24 -1.26
CA PHE A 93 -12.17 6.47 -2.70
C PHE A 93 -11.33 5.43 -3.45
N ALA A 94 -10.12 5.13 -2.99
CA ALA A 94 -9.29 4.09 -3.60
C ALA A 94 -9.95 2.70 -3.53
N GLY A 95 -10.62 2.39 -2.41
CA GLY A 95 -11.36 1.14 -2.21
C GLY A 95 -12.56 0.96 -3.15
N ILE A 96 -13.15 2.06 -3.64
CA ILE A 96 -14.26 2.04 -4.60
C ILE A 96 -13.72 2.09 -6.04
N ALA A 97 -12.80 3.03 -6.31
CA ALA A 97 -12.25 3.27 -7.64
C ALA A 97 -11.43 2.08 -8.17
N GLY A 98 -10.68 1.39 -7.30
CA GLY A 98 -9.85 0.24 -7.69
C GLY A 98 -10.67 -0.90 -8.31
N PRO A 99 -11.65 -1.49 -7.58
CA PRO A 99 -12.54 -2.50 -8.13
C PRO A 99 -13.37 -2.01 -9.33
N ALA A 100 -13.84 -0.76 -9.31
CA ALA A 100 -14.59 -0.19 -10.43
C ALA A 100 -13.74 -0.12 -11.72
N LEU A 101 -12.50 0.37 -11.64
CA LEU A 101 -11.58 0.41 -12.77
C LEU A 101 -11.18 -0.99 -13.22
N PHE A 102 -10.93 -1.92 -12.29
CA PHE A 102 -10.63 -3.31 -12.62
C PHE A 102 -11.78 -3.98 -13.40
N GLY A 103 -13.02 -3.77 -12.95
CA GLY A 103 -14.23 -4.27 -13.62
C GLY A 103 -14.48 -3.61 -14.97
N LEU A 104 -14.29 -2.29 -15.07
CA LEU A 104 -14.42 -1.56 -16.32
C LEU A 104 -13.41 -2.03 -17.38
N VAL A 105 -12.14 -2.16 -17.00
CA VAL A 105 -11.09 -2.70 -17.88
C VAL A 105 -11.43 -4.12 -18.31
N GLY A 106 -11.98 -4.94 -17.41
CA GLY A 106 -12.37 -6.32 -17.72
C GLY A 106 -13.51 -6.42 -18.73
N GLN A 107 -14.50 -5.53 -18.62
CA GLN A 107 -15.60 -5.43 -19.57
C GLN A 107 -15.12 -4.94 -20.94
N LEU A 108 -14.33 -3.87 -20.97
CA LEU A 108 -13.83 -3.28 -22.22
C LEU A 108 -12.88 -4.21 -22.98
N MET A 109 -12.02 -4.93 -22.25
CA MET A 109 -11.02 -5.83 -22.83
C MET A 109 -11.55 -7.25 -23.08
N GLY A 110 -12.79 -7.55 -22.67
CA GLY A 110 -13.42 -8.87 -22.82
C GLY A 110 -12.73 -10.01 -22.08
N SER A 111 -11.76 -9.71 -21.21
CA SER A 111 -10.97 -10.72 -20.48
C SER A 111 -10.53 -10.20 -19.11
N SER A 112 -10.89 -10.93 -18.06
CA SER A 112 -10.45 -10.65 -16.68
C SER A 112 -8.93 -10.72 -16.53
N ARG A 113 -8.24 -11.42 -17.42
CA ARG A 113 -6.78 -11.54 -17.41
C ARG A 113 -6.12 -10.19 -17.77
N LEU A 114 -6.72 -9.43 -18.67
CA LEU A 114 -6.23 -8.10 -19.06
C LEU A 114 -6.51 -7.04 -17.97
N SER A 115 -7.55 -7.24 -17.14
CA SER A 115 -7.77 -6.41 -15.95
C SER A 115 -6.60 -6.46 -14.97
N ILE A 116 -5.90 -7.59 -14.87
CA ILE A 116 -4.74 -7.73 -13.96
C ILE A 116 -3.61 -6.78 -14.38
N VAL A 117 -3.47 -6.49 -15.68
CA VAL A 117 -2.47 -5.52 -16.19
C VAL A 117 -2.75 -4.11 -15.67
N SER A 118 -4.02 -3.74 -15.48
CA SER A 118 -4.36 -2.43 -14.89
C SER A 118 -3.81 -2.27 -13.46
N LEU A 119 -3.76 -3.36 -12.69
CA LEU A 119 -3.20 -3.34 -11.33
C LEU A 119 -1.69 -3.09 -11.35
N ILE A 120 -0.97 -3.61 -12.36
CA ILE A 120 0.46 -3.36 -12.54
C ILE A 120 0.72 -1.86 -12.67
N ILE A 121 -0.11 -1.15 -13.45
CA ILE A 121 0.00 0.30 -13.64
C ILE A 121 -0.16 1.02 -12.29
N PHE A 122 -1.15 0.62 -11.47
CA PHE A 122 -1.34 1.20 -10.15
C PHE A 122 -0.16 0.94 -9.20
N PHE A 123 0.38 -0.28 -9.18
CA PHE A 123 1.52 -0.59 -8.31
C PHE A 123 2.79 0.15 -8.74
N ILE A 124 3.10 0.18 -10.04
CA ILE A 124 4.25 0.94 -10.57
C ILE A 124 4.06 2.43 -10.31
N GLY A 125 2.87 2.97 -10.59
CA GLY A 125 2.54 4.37 -10.29
C GLY A 125 2.72 4.70 -8.81
N GLY A 126 2.27 3.81 -7.93
CA GLY A 126 2.48 3.93 -6.48
C GLY A 126 3.97 3.95 -6.10
N VAL A 127 4.79 3.09 -6.69
CA VAL A 127 6.26 3.09 -6.47
C VAL A 127 6.87 4.41 -6.95
N LEU A 128 6.50 4.89 -8.13
CA LEU A 128 7.01 6.13 -8.69
C LEU A 128 6.63 7.34 -7.84
N ILE A 129 5.36 7.45 -7.43
CA ILE A 129 4.89 8.54 -6.56
C ILE A 129 5.61 8.49 -5.21
N LEU A 130 5.65 7.31 -4.58
CA LEU A 130 6.30 7.14 -3.28
C LEU A 130 7.81 7.44 -3.36
N SER A 131 8.47 7.12 -4.47
CA SER A 131 9.89 7.43 -4.67
C SER A 131 10.19 8.94 -4.55
N ARG A 132 9.26 9.80 -4.99
CA ARG A 132 9.36 11.27 -4.94
C ARG A 132 9.11 11.85 -3.54
N VAL A 133 8.50 11.09 -2.63
CA VAL A 133 8.20 11.55 -1.27
C VAL A 133 9.49 11.64 -0.45
N ARG A 134 9.74 12.81 0.13
CA ARG A 134 10.86 13.07 1.06
C ARG A 134 10.36 12.94 2.51
N GLU A 135 10.39 11.73 3.05
CA GLU A 135 9.88 11.44 4.40
C GLU A 135 10.59 12.23 5.51
N ALA A 136 11.92 12.37 5.44
CA ALA A 136 12.68 13.10 6.45
C ALA A 136 12.25 14.58 6.55
N GLU A 137 11.95 15.19 5.40
CA GLU A 137 11.45 16.56 5.34
C GLU A 137 10.03 16.66 5.90
N GLY A 138 9.15 15.71 5.54
CA GLY A 138 7.78 15.67 6.07
C GLY A 138 7.74 15.53 7.60
N ILE A 139 8.59 14.66 8.15
CA ILE A 139 8.72 14.49 9.62
C ILE A 139 9.24 15.78 10.25
N ARG A 140 10.27 16.41 9.68
CA ARG A 140 10.86 17.66 10.20
C ARG A 140 9.83 18.78 10.29
N VAL A 141 9.05 18.99 9.23
CA VAL A 141 7.99 20.02 9.19
C VAL A 141 6.91 19.73 10.24
N ALA A 142 6.50 18.46 10.37
CA ALA A 142 5.52 18.06 11.38
C ALA A 142 6.03 18.33 12.81
N ASP A 143 7.31 18.03 13.09
CA ASP A 143 7.92 18.27 14.39
C ASP A 143 8.07 19.76 14.70
N GLU A 144 8.43 20.59 13.72
CA GLU A 144 8.50 22.04 13.87
C GLU A 144 7.14 22.64 14.24
N GLU A 145 6.08 22.23 13.52
CA GLU A 145 4.71 22.67 13.82
C GLU A 145 4.27 22.22 15.22
N ASN A 146 4.58 20.99 15.61
CA ASN A 146 4.29 20.49 16.95
C ASN A 146 4.97 21.31 18.05
N ARG A 147 6.21 21.77 17.81
CA ARG A 147 6.94 22.62 18.75
C ARG A 147 6.33 24.01 18.88
N LEU A 148 5.90 24.61 17.77
CA LEU A 148 5.24 25.92 17.77
C LEU A 148 3.91 25.87 18.51
N ALA A 149 3.09 24.83 18.25
CA ALA A 149 1.82 24.63 18.93
C ALA A 149 1.97 24.37 20.44
N ALA A 150 3.07 23.76 20.88
CA ALA A 150 3.34 23.53 22.31
C ALA A 150 3.89 24.78 23.03
N ALA A 151 4.36 25.79 22.30
CA ALA A 151 4.88 27.05 22.83
C ALA A 151 3.82 28.16 22.94
N THR A 152 2.60 27.90 22.47
CA THR A 152 1.44 28.80 22.53
C THR A 152 0.49 28.34 23.62
#